data_AF-A0A177AQL4-F1
#
_entry.id   AF-A0A177AQL4-F1
#
_cell.length_a   1.000
_cell.length_b   1.000
_cell.length_c   1.000
_cell.angle_alpha   90.00
_cell.angle_beta   90.00
_cell.angle_gamma   90.00
#
_symmetry.space_group_name_H-M   'P 1'
#
loop_
_entity.id
_entity.type
_entity.pdbx_description
1 polymer ?
#
loop_
_entity_poly.entity_id
_entity_poly.type
_entity_poly.pdbx_seq_one_letter_code
_entity_poly.pdbx_strand_id
1 'polypeptide(L)'
;MGEKLIDYNESFKMILTSRDASLKIETNLCDYLNIVNFSTSKNALESKLLSITIQYEKSHLESKRDELIKSEEKLKIELYSMEIKLLQQLSESDSNILENKTLLESLDKTKINSEKINESLKISIKLKMDIEK
;
A
#
# COMPACT_ATOMS: atom_id res chain seq x y z
N MET A 1 21.66 20.70 -27.07
CA MET A 1 20.65 21.68 -26.59
C MET A 1 20.73 22.90 -27.51
N GLY A 2 19.75 23.08 -28.38
CA GLY A 2 19.95 23.87 -29.61
C GLY A 2 20.97 23.18 -30.53
N GLU A 3 21.88 23.94 -31.13
CA GLU A 3 22.92 23.45 -32.05
C GLU A 3 24.10 22.75 -31.35
N LYS A 4 24.20 22.81 -30.02
CA LYS A 4 25.33 22.25 -29.27
C LYS A 4 25.08 20.78 -28.89
N LEU A 5 26.02 19.91 -29.25
CA LEU A 5 26.07 18.53 -28.75
C LEU A 5 26.50 18.51 -27.27
N ILE A 6 25.77 17.77 -26.46
CA ILE A 6 26.01 17.62 -25.02
C ILE A 6 25.88 16.13 -24.69
N ASP A 7 26.86 15.60 -23.96
CA ASP A 7 26.84 14.21 -23.52
C ASP A 7 25.74 13.98 -22.48
N TYR A 8 25.01 12.86 -22.64
CA TYR A 8 23.92 12.49 -21.75
C TYR A 8 24.40 11.52 -20.66
N ASN A 9 24.03 11.77 -19.42
CA ASN A 9 24.27 10.88 -18.29
C ASN A 9 23.01 10.05 -18.01
N GLU A 10 23.11 8.73 -18.03
CA GLU A 10 21.98 7.82 -17.76
C GLU A 10 21.35 7.98 -16.37
N SER A 11 22.12 8.49 -15.39
CA SER A 11 21.62 8.77 -14.04
C SER A 11 20.89 10.12 -13.92
N PHE A 12 20.88 10.94 -14.98
CA PHE A 12 20.20 12.23 -14.95
C PHE A 12 18.69 12.06 -14.77
N LYS A 13 18.11 12.87 -13.89
CA LYS A 13 16.66 12.93 -13.66
C LYS A 13 16.20 14.38 -13.73
N MET A 14 15.08 14.61 -14.39
CA MET A 14 14.46 15.93 -14.50
C MET A 14 13.09 15.91 -13.85
N ILE A 15 12.84 16.91 -13.00
CA ILE A 15 11.53 17.14 -12.37
C ILE A 15 11.12 18.56 -12.73
N LEU A 16 9.92 18.69 -13.29
CA LEU A 16 9.31 19.97 -13.62
C LEU A 16 8.18 20.24 -12.64
N THR A 17 8.12 21.47 -12.12
CA THR A 17 7.10 21.86 -11.14
C THR A 17 6.46 23.19 -11.54
N SER A 18 5.14 23.29 -11.40
CA SER A 18 4.40 24.54 -11.55
C SER A 18 3.50 24.76 -10.34
N ARG A 19 3.33 26.03 -9.94
CA ARG A 19 2.32 26.45 -8.94
C ARG A 19 1.01 26.88 -9.57
N ASP A 20 1.00 27.08 -10.88
CA ASP A 20 -0.20 27.44 -11.62
C ASP A 20 -1.03 26.19 -11.88
N ALA A 21 -2.15 26.06 -11.15
CA ALA A 21 -3.09 24.96 -11.31
C ALA A 21 -3.89 25.02 -12.62
N SER A 22 -3.85 26.15 -13.34
CA SER A 22 -4.51 26.34 -14.64
C SER A 22 -3.60 26.06 -15.83
N LEU A 23 -2.35 25.64 -15.59
CA LEU A 23 -1.39 25.32 -16.63
C LEU A 23 -1.97 24.27 -17.59
N LYS A 24 -2.15 24.66 -18.84
CA LYS A 24 -2.55 23.75 -19.91
C LYS A 24 -1.30 23.22 -20.59
N ILE A 25 -1.11 21.92 -20.49
CA ILE A 25 -0.07 21.20 -21.22
C ILE A 25 -0.66 20.82 -22.58
N GLU A 26 0.08 21.13 -23.65
CA GLU A 26 -0.32 20.73 -24.99
C GLU A 26 -0.37 19.19 -25.09
N THR A 27 -1.36 18.66 -25.80
CA THR A 27 -1.62 17.21 -25.86
C THR A 27 -0.42 16.41 -26.39
N ASN A 28 0.32 16.97 -27.34
CA ASN A 28 1.57 16.42 -27.88
C ASN A 28 2.66 16.21 -26.81
N LEU A 29 2.66 16.98 -25.72
CA LEU A 29 3.64 16.88 -24.63
C LEU A 29 3.16 15.95 -23.51
N CYS A 30 1.85 15.73 -23.38
CA CYS A 30 1.28 14.85 -22.36
C CYS A 30 1.81 13.42 -22.44
N ASP A 31 2.06 12.89 -23.64
CA ASP A 31 2.57 11.53 -23.82
C ASP A 31 4.03 11.36 -23.32
N TYR A 32 4.79 12.46 -23.23
CA TYR A 32 6.19 12.45 -22.79
C TYR A 32 6.34 12.82 -21.31
N LEU A 33 5.24 13.14 -20.62
CA LEU A 33 5.25 13.65 -19.25
C LEU A 33 4.43 12.76 -18.32
N ASN A 34 4.97 12.46 -17.15
CA ASN A 34 4.19 11.92 -16.05
C ASN A 34 3.67 13.06 -15.17
N ILE A 35 2.41 13.46 -15.38
CA ILE A 35 1.79 14.58 -14.67
C ILE A 35 1.24 14.10 -13.32
N VAL A 36 1.66 14.74 -12.23
CA VAL A 36 1.15 14.49 -10.87
C VAL A 36 0.51 15.77 -10.34
N ASN A 37 -0.78 15.71 -10.02
CA ASN A 37 -1.53 16.86 -9.49
C ASN A 37 -1.49 16.88 -7.95
N PHE A 38 -0.78 17.86 -7.38
CA PHE A 38 -0.69 18.08 -5.93
C PHE A 38 -1.69 19.13 -5.41
N SER A 39 -2.67 19.55 -6.21
CA SER A 39 -3.67 20.52 -5.79
C SER A 39 -4.60 19.93 -4.74
N THR A 40 -4.86 20.70 -3.67
CA THR A 40 -5.80 20.27 -2.64
C THR A 40 -7.23 20.35 -3.19
N SER A 41 -7.92 19.21 -3.25
CA SER A 41 -9.35 19.19 -3.58
C SER A 41 -10.20 19.57 -2.37
N LYS A 42 -11.43 20.05 -2.60
CA LYS A 42 -12.39 20.34 -1.52
C LYS A 42 -12.59 19.13 -0.60
N ASN A 43 -12.76 17.95 -1.18
CA ASN A 43 -12.91 16.70 -0.43
C ASN A 43 -11.68 16.40 0.42
N ALA A 44 -10.46 16.61 -0.11
CA ALA A 44 -9.23 16.41 0.65
C ALA A 44 -9.14 17.37 1.85
N LEU A 45 -9.60 18.61 1.68
CA LEU A 45 -9.66 19.59 2.78
C LEU A 45 -10.71 19.20 3.83
N GLU A 46 -11.89 18.76 3.40
CA GLU A 46 -12.96 18.28 4.29
C GLU A 46 -12.50 17.07 5.10
N SER A 47 -11.90 16.06 4.46
CA SER A 47 -11.31 14.92 5.15
C SER A 47 -10.24 15.34 6.16
N LYS A 48 -9.37 16.30 5.79
CA LYS A 48 -8.33 16.81 6.69
C LYS A 48 -8.93 17.52 7.90
N LEU A 49 -9.95 18.36 7.69
CA LEU A 49 -10.66 19.03 8.78
C LEU A 49 -11.35 18.03 9.70
N LEU A 50 -12.03 17.02 9.14
CA LEU A 50 -12.67 15.96 9.91
C LEU A 50 -11.67 15.20 10.78
N SER A 51 -10.52 14.80 10.23
CA SER A 51 -9.45 14.15 11.00
C SER A 51 -8.96 15.03 12.15
N ILE A 52 -8.75 16.33 11.91
CA ILE A 52 -8.34 17.27 12.97
C ILE A 52 -9.41 17.36 14.05
N THR A 53 -10.69 17.50 13.68
CA THR A 53 -11.80 17.58 14.64
C THR A 53 -11.90 16.31 15.48
N ILE A 54 -11.82 15.12 14.88
CA ILE A 54 -11.83 13.84 15.60
C ILE A 54 -10.65 13.75 16.56
N GLN A 55 -9.47 14.22 16.16
CA GLN A 55 -8.29 14.23 17.03
C GLN A 55 -8.50 15.07 18.30
N TYR A 56 -9.18 16.21 18.18
CA TYR A 56 -9.48 17.07 19.34
C TYR A 56 -10.65 16.56 20.17
N GLU A 57 -11.75 16.15 19.54
CA GLU A 57 -12.98 15.77 20.25
C GLU A 57 -12.93 14.34 20.80
N LYS A 58 -12.25 13.43 20.11
CA LYS A 58 -12.26 11.98 20.38
C LYS A 58 -10.86 11.37 20.20
N SER A 59 -9.85 11.94 20.85
CA SER A 59 -8.44 11.49 20.76
C SER A 59 -8.22 9.99 21.01
N HIS A 60 -9.04 9.37 21.87
CA HIS A 60 -9.00 7.92 22.11
C HIS A 60 -9.37 7.10 20.86
N LEU A 61 -10.35 7.56 20.07
CA LEU A 61 -10.73 6.88 18.82
C LEU A 61 -9.63 7.00 17.76
N GLU A 62 -8.96 8.15 17.68
CA GLU A 62 -7.85 8.34 16.75
C GLU A 62 -6.65 7.45 17.12
N SER A 63 -6.34 7.35 18.41
CA SER A 63 -5.29 6.43 18.91
C SER A 63 -5.63 4.97 18.57
N LYS A 64 -6.90 4.57 18.76
CA LYS A 64 -7.38 3.23 18.41
C LYS A 64 -7.34 2.99 16.89
N ARG A 65 -7.66 4.01 16.07
CA ARG A 65 -7.55 3.95 14.62
C ARG A 65 -6.10 3.72 14.18
N ASP A 66 -5.15 4.44 14.76
CA ASP A 66 -3.73 4.30 14.48
C ASP A 66 -3.20 2.92 14.87
N GLU A 67 -3.60 2.39 16.03
CA GLU A 67 -3.27 1.03 16.46
C GLU A 67 -3.82 -0.02 15.50
N LEU A 68 -5.06 0.15 15.03
CA LEU A 68 -5.69 -0.74 14.05
C LEU A 68 -4.98 -0.68 12.68
N ILE A 69 -4.56 0.49 12.22
CA ILE A 69 -3.81 0.62 10.96
C ILE A 69 -2.46 -0.09 11.08
N LYS A 70 -1.74 0.11 12.20
CA LYS A 70 -0.45 -0.56 12.44
C LYS A 70 -0.60 -2.08 12.55
N SER A 71 -1.65 -2.57 13.22
CA SER A 71 -1.89 -4.01 13.33
C SER A 71 -2.27 -4.61 11.99
N GLU A 72 -3.11 -3.93 11.20
CA GLU A 72 -3.47 -4.35 9.84
C GLU A 72 -2.25 -4.44 8.92
N GLU A 73 -1.37 -3.44 8.95
CA GLU A 73 -0.16 -3.43 8.12
C GLU A 73 0.78 -4.59 8.50
N LYS A 74 0.97 -4.84 9.81
CA LYS A 74 1.73 -6.01 10.29
C LYS A 74 1.13 -7.33 9.80
N LEU A 75 -0.19 -7.48 9.90
CA LEU A 75 -0.89 -8.69 9.45
C LEU A 75 -0.75 -8.90 7.94
N LYS A 76 -0.80 -7.83 7.14
CA LYS A 76 -0.58 -7.91 5.68
C LYS A 76 0.86 -8.34 5.33
N ILE A 77 1.85 -7.79 6.02
CA ILE A 77 3.25 -8.18 5.85
C ILE A 77 3.45 -9.65 6.23
N GLU A 78 2.87 -10.07 7.36
CA GLU A 78 2.93 -11.45 7.83
C GLU A 78 2.30 -12.41 6.81
N LEU A 79 1.11 -12.08 6.30
CA LEU A 79 0.42 -12.86 5.28
C LEU A 79 1.27 -13.01 4.01
N TYR A 80 1.82 -11.90 3.50
CA TYR A 80 2.70 -11.92 2.33
C TYR A 80 3.96 -12.78 2.57
N SER A 81 4.54 -12.70 3.77
CA SER A 81 5.70 -13.53 4.13
C SER A 81 5.35 -15.03 4.18
N MET A 82 4.13 -15.37 4.61
CA MET A 82 3.62 -16.75 4.61
C MET A 82 3.41 -17.24 3.19
N GLU A 83 2.85 -16.41 2.30
CA GLU A 83 2.67 -16.73 0.88
C GLU A 83 4.01 -16.98 0.17
N ILE A 84 5.02 -16.15 0.41
CA ILE A 84 6.37 -16.37 -0.15
C ILE A 84 6.95 -17.69 0.37
N LYS A 85 6.90 -17.93 1.68
CA LYS A 85 7.43 -19.18 2.27
C LYS A 85 6.73 -20.40 1.69
N LEU A 86 5.42 -20.33 1.49
CA LEU A 86 4.63 -21.39 0.86
C LEU A 86 5.12 -21.67 -0.57
N LEU A 87 5.29 -20.62 -1.39
CA LEU A 87 5.78 -20.74 -2.76
C LEU A 87 7.19 -21.32 -2.81
N GLN A 88 8.07 -20.90 -1.91
CA GLN A 88 9.42 -21.41 -1.80
C GLN A 88 9.41 -22.90 -1.41
N GLN A 89 8.64 -23.29 -0.41
CA GLN A 89 8.49 -24.69 0.01
C GLN A 89 7.93 -25.58 -1.11
N LEU A 90 6.98 -25.08 -1.90
CA LEU A 90 6.45 -25.78 -3.07
C LEU A 90 7.49 -25.91 -4.19
N SER A 91 8.30 -24.87 -4.41
CA SER A 91 9.36 -24.88 -5.42
C SER A 91 10.54 -25.79 -5.04
N GLU A 92 10.83 -25.94 -3.75
CA GLU A 92 11.91 -26.78 -3.23
C GLU A 92 11.48 -28.24 -3.03
N SER A 93 10.18 -28.52 -3.02
CA SER A 93 9.67 -29.88 -2.85
C SER A 93 9.80 -30.70 -4.14
N ASP A 94 10.51 -31.84 -4.06
CA ASP A 94 10.58 -32.84 -5.13
C ASP A 94 9.18 -33.39 -5.48
N SER A 95 9.10 -34.12 -6.60
CA SER A 95 7.88 -34.60 -7.28
C SER A 95 6.89 -35.43 -6.44
N ASN A 96 7.17 -35.71 -5.16
CA ASN A 96 6.27 -36.42 -4.26
C ASN A 96 5.96 -35.66 -2.97
N ILE A 97 5.15 -34.60 -3.11
CA ILE A 97 4.64 -33.75 -2.01
C ILE A 97 3.92 -34.57 -0.93
N LEU A 98 3.28 -35.70 -1.30
CA LEU A 98 2.50 -36.55 -0.39
C LEU A 98 3.37 -37.39 0.57
N GLU A 99 4.63 -37.64 0.24
CA GLU A 99 5.56 -38.37 1.10
C GLU A 99 6.27 -37.45 2.11
N ASN A 100 6.27 -36.14 1.84
CA ASN A 100 6.91 -35.14 2.67
C ASN A 100 5.97 -34.69 3.80
N LYS A 101 5.87 -35.50 4.86
CA LYS A 101 5.05 -35.19 6.06
C LYS A 101 5.38 -33.84 6.69
N THR A 102 6.64 -33.41 6.68
CA THR A 102 7.04 -32.13 7.28
C THR A 102 6.55 -30.94 6.44
N LEU A 103 6.54 -31.08 5.10
CA LEU A 103 5.95 -30.11 4.19
C LEU A 103 4.43 -30.04 4.38
N LEU A 104 3.74 -31.18 4.49
CA LEU A 104 2.28 -31.22 4.71
C LEU A 104 1.87 -30.53 6.03
N GLU A 105 2.59 -30.80 7.12
CA GLU A 105 2.36 -30.11 8.40
C GLU A 105 2.64 -28.61 8.34
N SER A 106 3.64 -28.18 7.56
CA SER A 106 3.93 -26.76 7.32
C SER A 106 2.83 -26.08 6.51
N LEU A 107 2.30 -26.77 5.48
CA LEU A 107 1.18 -26.32 4.65
C LEU A 107 -0.10 -26.14 5.49
N ASP A 108 -0.44 -27.12 6.32
CA ASP A 108 -1.61 -27.04 7.19
C ASP A 108 -1.50 -25.90 8.22
N LYS A 109 -0.33 -25.75 8.86
CA LYS A 109 -0.07 -24.62 9.78
C LYS A 109 -0.18 -23.27 9.07
N THR A 110 0.37 -23.17 7.85
CA THR A 110 0.32 -21.94 7.06
C THR A 110 -1.11 -21.60 6.68
N LYS A 111 -1.90 -22.59 6.24
CA LYS A 111 -3.32 -22.41 5.93
C LYS A 111 -4.12 -21.89 7.12
N ILE A 112 -4.00 -22.55 8.28
CA ILE A 112 -4.71 -22.15 9.51
C ILE A 112 -4.33 -20.73 9.92
N ASN A 113 -3.04 -20.37 9.84
CA ASN A 113 -2.59 -19.03 10.21
C ASN A 113 -3.10 -17.98 9.21
N SER A 114 -3.04 -18.25 7.91
CA SER A 114 -3.58 -17.36 6.87
C SER A 114 -5.10 -17.14 7.01
N GLU A 115 -5.86 -18.18 7.37
CA GLU A 115 -7.30 -18.06 7.65
C GLU A 115 -7.57 -17.16 8.87
N LYS A 116 -6.83 -17.34 9.97
CA LYS A 116 -6.92 -16.50 11.17
C LYS A 116 -6.56 -15.03 10.90
N ILE A 117 -5.53 -14.80 10.10
CA ILE A 117 -5.12 -13.44 9.69
C ILE A 117 -6.25 -12.79 8.87
N ASN A 118 -6.82 -13.52 7.91
CA ASN A 118 -7.94 -13.02 7.09
C ASN A 118 -9.19 -12.71 7.93
N GLU A 119 -9.50 -13.54 8.92
CA GLU A 119 -10.60 -13.28 9.86
C GLU A 119 -10.34 -12.02 10.70
N SER A 120 -9.11 -11.87 11.22
CA SER A 120 -8.69 -10.68 11.97
C SER A 120 -8.78 -9.40 11.12
N LEU A 121 -8.38 -9.47 9.85
CA LEU A 121 -8.51 -8.36 8.90
C LEU A 121 -9.98 -7.99 8.65
N LYS A 122 -10.88 -8.97 8.49
CA LYS A 122 -12.33 -8.73 8.36
C LYS A 122 -12.91 -8.02 9.58
N ILE A 123 -12.53 -8.45 10.79
CA ILE A 123 -12.96 -7.80 12.04
C ILE A 123 -12.43 -6.37 12.10
N SER A 124 -11.17 -6.14 11.72
CA SER A 124 -10.57 -4.81 11.68
C SER A 124 -11.27 -3.87 10.70
N ILE A 125 -11.69 -4.36 9.53
CA ILE A 125 -12.47 -3.58 8.56
C ILE A 125 -13.82 -3.17 9.15
N LYS A 126 -14.52 -4.11 9.80
CA LYS A 126 -15.80 -3.81 10.44
C LYS A 126 -15.66 -2.76 11.54
N LEU A 127 -14.62 -2.89 12.36
CA LEU A 127 -14.34 -1.94 13.45
C LEU A 127 -14.01 -0.54 12.92
N LYS A 128 -13.34 -0.43 11.77
CA LYS A 128 -13.08 0.86 11.11
C LYS A 128 -14.38 1.53 10.65
N MET A 129 -15.30 0.77 10.05
CA MET A 129 -16.61 1.30 9.65
C MET A 129 -17.43 1.81 10.84
N ASP A 130 -17.29 1.19 12.01
CA ASP A 130 -17.95 1.63 13.24
C ASP A 130 -17.31 2.90 13.84
N ILE A 131 -16.00 3.13 13.60
CA ILE A 131 -15.29 4.35 14.03
C ILE A 131 -15.61 5.55 13.11
N GLU A 132 -15.93 5.29 11.85
CA GLU A 132 -16.28 6.32 10.85
C GLU A 132 -17.76 6.78 10.91
N LYS A 133 -18.60 6.10 11.71
CA LYS A 133 -20.00 6.48 11.98
C LYS A 133 -20.13 7.48 13.13
#